data_AF-A0A239BG62-F1
#
_entry.id   AF-A0A239BG62-F1
#
_cell.length_a   1.000
_cell.length_b   1.000
_cell.length_c   1.000
_cell.angle_alpha   90.00
_cell.angle_beta   90.00
_cell.angle_gamma   90.00
#
_symmetry.space_group_name_H-M   'P 1'
#
loop_
_entity.id
_entity.type
_entity.pdbx_description
1 polymer ?
#
loop_
_entity_poly.entity_id
_entity_poly.type
_entity_poly.pdbx_seq_one_letter_code
_entity_poly.pdbx_strand_id
1 'polypeptide(L)'
;MYKYIIILITVLLSLNGNAQSDSLYFSVSSYYSNNLLHKTDTIAIKDMKQTLDVHFYKKHFHLFYGLPKQLIKKKYKNQEIVEWSNPENEQANWSDSYTYDTKGRLIEYKYSGCMICSQLPWGYTLTYDENDHMIEQRTYFLSFSHTYEEGEIKTNFKLNEEHKDYTKLTYDTNGSIIALEKYSVHGIEKEIRQLL
;
A
#
# COMPACT_ATOMS: atom_id res chain seq x y z
N MET A 1 -47.07 42.57 7.00
CA MET A 1 -46.48 41.43 7.75
C MET A 1 -46.13 40.25 6.84
N TYR A 2 -47.08 39.72 6.05
CA TYR A 2 -46.85 38.56 5.16
C TYR A 2 -45.69 38.69 4.15
N LYS A 3 -45.48 39.88 3.56
CA LYS A 3 -44.38 40.13 2.61
C LYS A 3 -42.98 39.92 3.21
N TYR A 4 -42.79 40.25 4.48
CA TYR A 4 -41.47 40.12 5.14
C TYR A 4 -41.17 38.67 5.53
N ILE A 5 -42.20 37.87 5.84
CA ILE A 5 -42.07 36.44 6.16
C ILE A 5 -41.64 35.64 4.92
N ILE A 6 -42.20 35.95 3.75
CA ILE A 6 -41.86 35.28 2.48
C ILE A 6 -40.40 35.55 2.09
N ILE A 7 -39.92 36.78 2.27
CA ILE A 7 -38.53 37.17 2.00
C ILE A 7 -37.57 36.46 2.96
N LEU A 8 -37.92 36.35 4.25
CA LEU A 8 -37.09 35.64 5.23
C LEU A 8 -36.97 34.14 4.90
N ILE A 9 -38.06 33.50 4.48
CA ILE A 9 -38.06 32.08 4.07
C ILE A 9 -37.23 31.87 2.80
N THR A 10 -37.28 32.78 1.83
CA THR A 10 -36.47 32.66 0.60
C THR A 10 -34.98 32.84 0.87
N VAL A 11 -34.60 33.76 1.77
CA VAL A 11 -33.21 33.92 2.21
C VAL A 11 -32.71 32.68 2.97
N LEU A 12 -33.51 32.12 3.89
CA LEU A 12 -33.17 30.90 4.63
C LEU A 12 -33.03 29.66 3.73
N LEU A 13 -33.82 29.56 2.66
CA LEU A 13 -33.71 28.46 1.69
C LEU A 13 -32.50 28.63 0.76
N SER A 14 -32.09 29.86 0.44
CA SER A 14 -30.90 30.12 -0.38
C SER A 14 -29.56 29.86 0.35
N LEU A 15 -29.57 29.78 1.69
CA LEU A 15 -28.38 29.50 2.50
C LEU A 15 -28.05 27.99 2.60
N ASN A 16 -28.93 27.09 2.15
CA ASN A 16 -28.73 25.64 2.19
C ASN A 16 -28.29 25.03 0.84
N GLY A 17 -27.94 25.87 -0.15
CA GLY A 17 -27.72 25.45 -1.54
C GLY A 17 -26.30 25.07 -1.94
N ASN A 18 -25.33 25.08 -1.03
CA ASN A 18 -23.98 24.60 -1.33
C ASN A 18 -23.90 23.11 -1.02
N ALA A 19 -24.36 22.27 -1.94
CA ALA A 19 -23.93 20.89 -2.02
C ALA A 19 -22.44 20.89 -2.42
N GLN A 20 -21.55 21.21 -1.47
CA GLN A 20 -20.13 21.06 -1.64
C GLN A 20 -19.91 19.57 -1.92
N SER A 21 -19.47 19.23 -3.13
CA SER A 21 -19.27 17.84 -3.47
C SER A 21 -18.12 17.32 -2.62
N ASP A 22 -18.39 16.39 -1.70
CA ASP A 22 -17.43 15.77 -0.79
C ASP A 22 -16.45 14.85 -1.52
N SER A 23 -15.66 15.42 -2.43
CA SER A 23 -14.69 14.72 -3.26
C SER A 23 -13.28 15.16 -2.91
N LEU A 24 -12.40 14.19 -2.71
CA LEU A 24 -10.96 14.42 -2.70
C LEU A 24 -10.44 14.31 -4.13
N TYR A 25 -9.60 15.25 -4.51
CA TYR A 25 -9.00 15.27 -5.84
C TYR A 25 -7.55 14.85 -5.76
N PHE A 26 -7.11 14.05 -6.73
CA PHE A 26 -5.74 13.56 -6.80
C PHE A 26 -5.20 13.78 -8.20
N SER A 27 -3.98 14.32 -8.29
CA SER A 27 -3.17 14.25 -9.50
C SER A 27 -2.46 12.89 -9.53
N VAL A 28 -2.59 12.17 -10.64
CA VAL A 28 -1.92 10.89 -10.87
C VAL A 28 -1.06 11.02 -12.12
N SER A 29 0.25 11.07 -11.91
CA SER A 29 1.24 11.13 -12.98
C SER A 29 1.86 9.74 -13.21
N SER A 30 2.07 9.39 -14.47
CA SER A 30 2.80 8.18 -14.88
C SER A 30 3.96 8.57 -15.78
N TYR A 31 5.05 7.82 -15.71
CA TYR A 31 6.31 8.15 -16.36
C TYR A 31 6.81 6.99 -17.22
N TYR A 32 7.57 7.32 -18.27
CA TYR A 32 8.34 6.35 -19.04
C TYR A 32 9.63 5.95 -18.30
N SER A 33 10.30 4.90 -18.78
CA SER A 33 11.55 4.37 -18.21
C SER A 33 12.76 5.32 -18.23
N ASN A 34 12.62 6.51 -18.81
CA ASN A 34 13.63 7.57 -18.79
C ASN A 34 13.19 8.78 -17.95
N ASN A 35 12.25 8.58 -17.02
CA ASN A 35 11.64 9.62 -16.18
C ASN A 35 10.91 10.73 -16.95
N LEU A 36 10.62 10.55 -18.24
CA LEU A 36 9.78 11.49 -18.97
C LEU A 36 8.33 11.29 -18.55
N LEU A 37 7.66 12.39 -18.20
CA LEU A 37 6.24 12.38 -17.89
C LEU A 37 5.46 11.88 -19.12
N HIS A 38 4.74 10.78 -18.94
CA HIS A 38 3.89 10.20 -19.97
C HIS A 38 2.50 10.84 -19.92
N LYS A 39 1.89 10.84 -18.74
CA LYS A 39 0.50 11.26 -18.56
C LYS A 39 0.26 11.78 -17.15
N THR A 40 -0.60 12.78 -17.03
CA THR A 40 -1.20 13.20 -15.75
C THR A 40 -2.71 13.17 -15.87
N ASP A 41 -3.36 12.49 -14.93
CA ASP A 41 -4.81 12.45 -14.77
C ASP A 41 -5.23 13.13 -13.47
N THR A 42 -6.46 13.64 -13.42
CA THR A 42 -7.09 14.04 -12.16
C THR A 42 -8.19 13.06 -11.81
N ILE A 43 -8.13 12.48 -10.60
CA ILE A 43 -9.11 11.53 -10.09
C ILE A 43 -9.87 12.16 -8.93
N ALA A 44 -11.19 12.13 -8.98
CA ALA A 44 -12.06 12.53 -7.88
C ALA A 44 -12.56 11.30 -7.13
N ILE A 45 -12.35 11.24 -5.82
CA ILE A 45 -12.79 10.16 -4.94
C ILE A 45 -13.85 10.71 -3.97
N LYS A 46 -15.07 10.18 -4.07
CA LYS A 46 -16.20 10.54 -3.22
C LYS A 46 -16.17 9.73 -1.92
N ASP A 47 -15.24 10.04 -1.02
CA ASP A 47 -15.09 9.33 0.27
C ASP A 47 -14.24 10.11 1.30
N MET A 48 -14.68 11.30 1.74
CA MET A 48 -13.91 12.15 2.69
C MET A 48 -13.83 11.60 4.13
N LYS A 49 -14.59 10.56 4.48
CA LYS A 49 -14.64 10.06 5.87
C LYS A 49 -13.51 9.07 6.20
N GLN A 50 -12.76 8.62 5.20
CA GLN A 50 -11.63 7.72 5.41
C GLN A 50 -10.35 8.51 5.62
N THR A 51 -9.56 8.08 6.60
CA THR A 51 -8.17 8.49 6.76
C THR A 51 -7.41 8.11 5.48
N LEU A 52 -6.56 9.01 5.00
CA LEU A 52 -5.69 8.75 3.85
C LEU A 52 -4.51 7.88 4.29
N ASP A 53 -4.78 6.62 4.57
CA ASP A 53 -3.78 5.62 4.96
C ASP A 53 -3.42 4.69 3.79
N VAL A 54 -2.46 3.80 4.02
CA VAL A 54 -2.01 2.83 3.00
C VAL A 54 -3.14 1.96 2.45
N HIS A 55 -4.20 1.70 3.23
CA HIS A 55 -5.35 0.92 2.82
C HIS A 55 -6.28 1.71 1.90
N PHE A 56 -6.44 3.02 2.13
CA PHE A 56 -7.09 3.94 1.18
C PHE A 56 -6.40 3.86 -0.19
N TYR A 57 -5.07 3.99 -0.22
CA TYR A 57 -4.33 3.96 -1.48
C TYR A 57 -4.35 2.58 -2.16
N LYS A 58 -4.31 1.50 -1.38
CA LYS A 58 -4.51 0.13 -1.89
C LYS A 58 -5.88 -0.03 -2.57
N LYS A 59 -6.93 0.46 -1.94
CA LYS A 59 -8.32 0.36 -2.42
C LYS A 59 -8.54 1.20 -3.68
N HIS A 60 -8.05 2.43 -3.71
CA HIS A 60 -8.41 3.40 -4.75
C HIS A 60 -7.39 3.50 -5.90
N PHE A 61 -6.14 3.10 -5.68
CA PHE A 61 -5.08 3.18 -6.70
C PHE A 61 -4.39 1.84 -7.00
N HIS A 62 -4.88 0.74 -6.42
CA HIS A 62 -4.35 -0.62 -6.60
C HIS A 62 -2.86 -0.75 -6.28
N LEU A 63 -2.41 -0.05 -5.22
CA LEU A 63 -1.05 -0.10 -4.70
C LEU A 63 -0.94 -1.08 -3.52
N PHE A 64 0.29 -1.39 -3.08
CA PHE A 64 0.56 -2.23 -1.91
C PHE A 64 -0.06 -3.65 -2.00
N TYR A 65 0.32 -4.39 -3.06
CA TYR A 65 -0.10 -5.78 -3.24
C TYR A 65 0.35 -6.65 -2.05
N GLY A 66 -0.53 -7.54 -1.59
CA GLY A 66 -0.31 -8.40 -0.40
C GLY A 66 -0.17 -7.67 0.93
N LEU A 67 -0.49 -6.37 1.02
CA LEU A 67 -0.47 -5.66 2.31
C LEU A 67 -1.56 -6.21 3.25
N PRO A 68 -1.24 -6.64 4.49
CA PRO A 68 -2.23 -7.15 5.42
C PRO A 68 -3.16 -6.05 5.92
N LYS A 69 -4.31 -6.43 6.48
CA LYS A 69 -5.31 -5.47 7.01
C LYS A 69 -4.80 -4.62 8.17
N GLN A 70 -3.80 -5.11 8.91
CA GLN A 70 -3.20 -4.41 10.04
C GLN A 70 -1.68 -4.53 9.94
N LEU A 71 -1.00 -3.39 10.00
CA LEU A 71 0.46 -3.34 10.03
C LEU A 71 1.04 -3.46 11.44
N ILE A 72 0.22 -3.26 12.48
CA ILE A 72 0.67 -3.32 13.87
C ILE A 72 -0.07 -4.46 14.58
N LYS A 73 0.67 -5.46 15.06
CA LYS A 73 0.16 -6.57 15.86
C LYS A 73 1.02 -6.73 17.12
N LYS A 74 0.65 -6.04 18.20
CA LYS A 74 1.41 -6.04 19.47
C LYS A 74 1.67 -7.43 20.08
N LYS A 75 0.80 -8.41 19.80
CA LYS A 75 0.97 -9.79 20.28
C LYS A 75 2.16 -10.53 19.64
N TYR A 76 2.64 -10.08 18.49
CA TYR A 76 3.71 -10.73 17.73
C TYR A 76 5.02 -9.94 17.74
N LYS A 77 5.23 -9.06 18.72
CA LYS A 77 6.48 -8.29 18.85
C LYS A 77 7.72 -9.20 18.81
N ASN A 78 8.71 -8.82 18.02
CA ASN A 78 9.95 -9.58 17.80
C ASN A 78 9.73 -11.03 17.32
N GLN A 79 8.65 -11.27 16.59
CA GLN A 79 8.34 -12.60 16.05
C GLN A 79 8.21 -12.56 14.54
N GLU A 80 8.54 -13.70 13.94
CA GLU A 80 8.14 -14.06 12.58
C GLU A 80 6.98 -15.05 12.69
N ILE A 81 5.88 -14.76 12.00
CA ILE A 81 4.69 -15.61 11.95
C ILE A 81 4.59 -16.19 10.54
N VAL A 82 4.53 -17.51 10.43
CA VAL A 82 4.38 -18.22 9.15
C VAL A 82 2.99 -18.85 9.09
N GLU A 83 2.22 -18.49 8.09
CA GLU A 83 0.88 -19.01 7.82
C GLU A 83 0.93 -19.84 6.53
N TRP A 84 0.66 -21.14 6.64
CA TRP A 84 0.64 -22.06 5.49
C TRP A 84 -0.76 -22.16 4.90
N SER A 85 -0.83 -22.17 3.57
CA SER A 85 -2.04 -22.41 2.80
C SER A 85 -1.94 -23.75 2.09
N ASN A 86 -2.93 -24.62 2.33
CA ASN A 86 -3.03 -25.96 1.77
C ASN A 86 -1.82 -26.87 2.10
N PRO A 87 -1.50 -27.08 3.40
CA PRO A 87 -0.34 -27.87 3.81
C PRO A 87 -0.41 -29.35 3.37
N GLU A 88 -1.59 -29.84 2.98
CA GLU A 88 -1.81 -31.23 2.57
C GLU A 88 -1.41 -31.51 1.12
N ASN A 89 -1.23 -30.49 0.29
CA ASN A 89 -0.85 -30.64 -1.12
C ASN A 89 0.45 -29.89 -1.40
N GLU A 90 1.59 -30.59 -1.35
CA GLU A 90 2.93 -30.03 -1.55
C GLU A 90 3.07 -29.19 -2.84
N GLN A 91 2.36 -29.53 -3.92
CA GLN A 91 2.46 -28.81 -5.20
C GLN A 91 1.65 -27.51 -5.24
N ALA A 92 0.62 -27.40 -4.40
CA ALA A 92 -0.22 -26.22 -4.23
C ALA A 92 0.09 -25.46 -2.93
N ASN A 93 1.02 -25.97 -2.13
CA ASN A 93 1.38 -25.42 -0.84
C ASN A 93 2.15 -24.12 -1.04
N TRP A 94 1.75 -23.10 -0.28
CA TRP A 94 2.45 -21.83 -0.20
C TRP A 94 2.31 -21.29 1.22
N SER A 95 3.20 -20.39 1.61
CA SER A 95 3.15 -19.73 2.90
C SER A 95 3.35 -18.23 2.77
N ASP A 96 2.71 -17.51 3.69
CA ASP A 96 3.01 -16.12 4.01
C ASP A 96 3.83 -16.08 5.31
N SER A 97 4.92 -15.33 5.30
CA SER A 97 5.67 -14.97 6.50
C SER A 97 5.55 -13.48 6.79
N TYR A 98 5.37 -13.15 8.08
CA TYR A 98 5.23 -11.80 8.60
C TYR A 98 6.22 -11.57 9.74
N THR A 99 7.19 -10.68 9.56
CA THR A 99 8.18 -10.33 10.59
C THR A 99 7.79 -9.02 11.27
N TYR A 100 7.77 -9.01 12.60
CA TYR A 100 7.41 -7.84 13.41
C TYR A 100 8.55 -7.35 14.29
N ASP A 101 8.69 -6.03 14.42
CA ASP A 101 9.70 -5.41 15.28
C ASP A 101 9.32 -5.39 16.78
N THR A 102 10.14 -4.71 17.59
CA THR A 102 9.97 -4.57 19.04
C THR A 102 8.70 -3.80 19.44
N LYS A 103 8.19 -2.94 18.56
CA LYS A 103 6.92 -2.22 18.74
C LYS A 103 5.73 -3.03 18.21
N GLY A 104 5.99 -4.09 17.45
CA GLY A 104 4.98 -4.96 16.85
C GLY A 104 4.52 -4.44 15.49
N ARG A 105 5.32 -3.57 14.85
CA ARG A 105 5.12 -3.10 13.47
C ARG A 105 5.64 -4.16 12.52
N LEU A 106 4.88 -4.45 11.46
CA LEU A 106 5.29 -5.35 10.39
C LEU A 106 6.46 -4.71 9.65
N ILE A 107 7.62 -5.35 9.65
CA ILE A 107 8.82 -4.84 8.98
C ILE A 107 9.17 -5.63 7.72
N GLU A 108 8.64 -6.84 7.59
CA GLU A 108 8.84 -7.67 6.40
C GLU A 108 7.65 -8.60 6.17
N TYR A 109 7.31 -8.79 4.90
CA TYR A 109 6.41 -9.83 4.42
C TYR A 109 7.10 -10.65 3.35
N LYS A 110 6.90 -11.97 3.36
CA LYS A 110 7.42 -12.91 2.37
C LYS A 110 6.33 -13.87 1.92
N TYR A 111 6.19 -14.06 0.62
CA TYR A 111 5.38 -15.08 0.00
C TYR A 111 6.29 -16.16 -0.61
N SER A 112 6.09 -17.42 -0.21
CA SER A 112 6.98 -18.52 -0.62
C SER A 112 6.82 -18.98 -2.06
N GLY A 113 5.86 -18.45 -2.82
CA GLY A 113 5.53 -18.96 -4.15
C GLY A 113 4.52 -20.11 -4.12
N CYS A 114 3.81 -20.30 -5.22
CA CYS A 114 3.00 -21.48 -5.50
C CYS A 114 3.29 -21.94 -6.94
N MET A 115 3.90 -23.12 -7.08
CA MET A 115 4.35 -23.63 -8.38
C MET A 115 3.19 -23.87 -9.34
N ILE A 116 2.15 -24.59 -8.91
CA ILE A 116 0.97 -24.85 -9.76
C ILE A 116 0.16 -23.58 -10.05
N CYS A 117 0.26 -22.57 -9.17
CA CYS A 117 -0.37 -21.27 -9.37
C CYS A 117 0.43 -20.35 -10.31
N SER A 118 1.62 -20.78 -10.77
CA SER A 118 2.56 -19.93 -11.53
C SER A 118 2.93 -18.63 -10.82
N GLN A 119 2.98 -18.64 -9.48
CA GLN A 119 3.34 -17.47 -8.68
C GLN A 119 4.73 -17.66 -8.09
N LEU A 120 5.66 -16.82 -8.53
CA LEU A 120 7.03 -16.83 -8.02
C LEU A 120 7.10 -16.31 -6.58
N PRO A 121 8.11 -16.72 -5.79
CA PRO A 121 8.34 -16.16 -4.46
C PRO A 121 8.72 -14.67 -4.52
N TRP A 122 8.16 -13.87 -3.62
CA TRP A 122 8.41 -12.42 -3.54
C TRP A 122 8.21 -11.93 -2.11
N GLY A 123 8.62 -10.71 -1.82
CA GLY A 123 8.39 -10.10 -0.51
C GLY A 123 8.54 -8.59 -0.55
N TYR A 124 8.36 -7.97 0.61
CA TYR A 124 8.66 -6.56 0.80
C TYR A 124 9.11 -6.26 2.22
N THR A 125 9.92 -5.22 2.37
CA THR A 125 10.20 -4.59 3.65
C THR A 125 9.41 -3.29 3.81
N LEU A 126 9.08 -2.97 5.06
CA LEU A 126 8.42 -1.72 5.44
C LEU A 126 9.32 -0.90 6.36
N THR A 127 9.52 0.37 6.02
CA THR A 127 10.27 1.33 6.83
C THR A 127 9.31 2.32 7.47
N TYR A 128 9.58 2.68 8.73
CA TYR A 128 8.75 3.58 9.52
C TYR A 128 9.52 4.81 9.99
N ASP A 129 8.82 5.93 10.14
CA ASP A 129 9.33 7.10 10.85
C ASP A 129 9.21 6.95 12.38
N GLU A 130 9.59 8.01 13.11
CA GLU A 130 9.49 8.07 14.58
C GLU A 130 8.05 8.11 15.10
N ASN A 131 7.11 8.57 14.26
CA ASN A 131 5.68 8.64 14.57
C ASN A 131 4.93 7.33 14.25
N ASP A 132 5.67 6.27 13.93
CA ASP A 132 5.14 4.97 13.52
C ASP A 132 4.33 5.00 12.20
N HIS A 133 4.55 6.00 11.35
CA HIS A 133 4.03 6.03 9.99
C HIS A 133 4.92 5.22 9.04
N MET A 134 4.31 4.43 8.16
CA MET A 134 5.03 3.71 7.11
C MET A 134 5.49 4.69 6.04
N ILE A 135 6.78 4.90 5.85
CA ILE A 135 7.34 5.89 4.91
C ILE A 135 7.88 5.26 3.62
N GLU A 136 8.20 3.97 3.63
CA GLU A 136 8.66 3.25 2.46
C GLU A 136 8.16 1.80 2.48
N GLN A 137 7.72 1.30 1.33
CA GLN A 137 7.64 -0.14 1.05
C GLN A 137 8.62 -0.47 -0.06
N ARG A 138 9.52 -1.44 0.16
CA ARG A 138 10.47 -1.92 -0.85
C ARG A 138 10.16 -3.36 -1.21
N THR A 139 9.80 -3.60 -2.47
CA THR A 139 9.48 -4.93 -2.98
C THR A 139 10.73 -5.60 -3.51
N TYR A 140 10.83 -6.91 -3.31
CA TYR A 140 11.92 -7.72 -3.82
C TYR A 140 11.41 -9.08 -4.29
N PHE A 141 12.18 -9.71 -5.19
CA PHE A 141 11.96 -11.11 -5.53
C PHE A 141 12.89 -12.00 -4.72
N LEU A 142 12.37 -13.17 -4.36
CA LEU A 142 13.15 -14.20 -3.71
C LEU A 142 13.60 -15.19 -4.78
N SER A 143 14.91 -15.30 -4.97
CA SER A 143 15.47 -16.40 -5.74
C SER A 143 15.36 -17.68 -4.93
N PHE A 144 14.98 -18.74 -5.62
CA PHE A 144 14.78 -20.06 -5.05
C PHE A 144 15.96 -20.95 -5.45
N SER A 145 16.51 -21.68 -4.48
CA SER A 145 17.38 -22.81 -4.75
C SER A 145 17.03 -23.99 -3.88
N HIS A 146 17.16 -25.19 -4.45
CA HIS A 146 17.11 -26.43 -3.69
C HIS A 146 18.53 -26.90 -3.42
N THR A 147 18.80 -27.22 -2.16
CA THR A 147 20.00 -27.96 -1.76
C THR A 147 19.58 -29.29 -1.19
N TYR A 148 20.21 -30.37 -1.64
CA TYR A 148 20.03 -31.70 -1.06
C TYR A 148 21.07 -31.89 0.04
N GLU A 149 20.62 -31.99 1.28
CA GLU A 149 21.50 -32.25 2.43
C GLU A 149 20.91 -33.40 3.25
N GLU A 150 21.71 -34.44 3.51
CA GLU A 150 21.34 -35.58 4.37
C GLU A 150 20.06 -36.33 3.97
N GLY A 151 19.71 -36.31 2.68
CA GLY A 151 18.48 -36.95 2.18
C GLY A 151 17.22 -36.07 2.28
N GLU A 152 17.35 -34.82 2.73
CA GLU A 152 16.29 -33.83 2.76
C GLU A 152 16.47 -32.77 1.67
N ILE A 153 15.35 -32.30 1.09
CA ILE A 153 15.33 -31.12 0.22
C ILE A 153 15.23 -29.89 1.11
N LYS A 154 16.31 -29.12 1.20
CA LYS A 154 16.30 -27.79 1.80
C LYS A 154 16.00 -26.74 0.73
N THR A 155 14.98 -25.94 0.97
CA THR A 155 14.63 -24.80 0.12
C THR A 155 15.27 -23.54 0.70
N ASN A 156 16.18 -22.94 -0.05
CA ASN A 156 16.82 -21.68 0.32
C ASN A 156 16.21 -20.54 -0.49
N PHE A 157 15.93 -19.44 0.19
CA PHE A 157 15.49 -18.19 -0.42
C PHE A 157 16.62 -17.17 -0.32
N LYS A 158 17.05 -16.63 -1.45
CA LYS A 158 18.05 -15.54 -1.48
C LYS A 158 17.42 -14.29 -2.08
N LEU A 159 17.57 -13.17 -1.38
CA LEU A 159 17.13 -11.86 -1.84
C LEU A 159 17.80 -11.52 -3.17
N ASN A 160 17.01 -11.17 -4.18
CA ASN A 160 17.53 -10.56 -5.40
C ASN A 160 17.51 -9.03 -5.25
N GLU A 161 18.66 -8.44 -4.94
CA GLU A 161 18.83 -7.00 -4.75
C GLU A 161 18.80 -6.18 -6.05
N GLU A 162 18.76 -6.84 -7.22
CA GLU A 162 18.65 -6.14 -8.51
C GLU A 162 17.28 -5.46 -8.67
N HIS A 163 16.26 -5.94 -7.97
CA HIS A 163 14.94 -5.31 -7.94
C HIS A 163 14.93 -4.12 -6.99
N LYS A 164 14.86 -2.92 -7.58
CA LYS A 164 14.84 -1.63 -6.86
C LYS A 164 13.45 -1.02 -6.84
N ASP A 165 12.41 -1.84 -6.79
CA ASP A 165 11.04 -1.36 -6.78
C ASP A 165 10.69 -0.93 -5.36
N TYR A 166 10.37 0.34 -5.18
CA TYR A 166 9.95 0.86 -3.88
C TYR A 166 8.90 1.95 -4.03
N THR A 167 8.14 2.17 -2.97
CA THR A 167 7.11 3.18 -2.88
C THR A 167 7.41 4.06 -1.67
N LYS A 168 7.55 5.38 -1.91
CA LYS A 168 7.71 6.38 -0.86
C LYS A 168 6.39 7.08 -0.56
N LEU A 169 6.23 7.45 0.70
CA LEU A 169 5.01 8.03 1.25
C LEU A 169 5.33 9.34 1.95
N THR A 170 4.51 10.37 1.68
CA THR A 170 4.62 11.68 2.31
C THR A 170 3.34 11.97 3.07
N TYR A 171 3.49 12.38 4.33
CA TYR A 171 2.40 12.65 5.26
C TYR A 171 2.22 14.16 5.49
N ASP A 172 0.98 14.57 5.77
CA ASP A 172 0.71 15.87 6.37
C ASP A 172 0.95 15.86 7.89
N THR A 173 0.73 17.00 8.53
CA THR A 173 0.87 17.16 9.98
C THR A 173 -0.15 16.36 10.80
N ASN A 174 -1.22 15.86 10.17
CA ASN A 174 -2.27 15.08 10.81
C ASN A 174 -2.07 13.57 10.65
N GLY A 175 -0.97 13.15 10.00
CA GLY A 175 -0.70 11.73 9.73
C GLY A 175 -1.48 11.16 8.54
N SER A 176 -2.03 12.01 7.66
CA SER A 176 -2.64 11.59 6.40
C SER A 176 -1.60 11.56 5.28
N ILE A 177 -1.57 10.50 4.49
CA ILE A 177 -0.73 10.44 3.29
C ILE A 177 -1.30 11.42 2.27
N ILE A 178 -0.47 12.37 1.83
CA ILE A 178 -0.83 13.39 0.85
C ILE A 178 -0.12 13.19 -0.49
N ALA A 179 0.97 12.42 -0.50
CA ALA A 179 1.66 12.06 -1.73
C ALA A 179 2.31 10.68 -1.65
N LEU A 180 2.47 10.07 -2.81
CA LEU A 180 3.12 8.78 -3.00
C LEU A 180 3.90 8.76 -4.31
N GLU A 181 5.11 8.22 -4.26
CA GLU A 181 5.99 8.04 -5.43
C GLU A 181 6.38 6.56 -5.53
N LYS A 182 6.05 5.91 -6.65
CA LYS A 182 6.46 4.54 -6.97
C LYS A 182 7.64 4.58 -7.92
N TYR A 183 8.68 3.84 -7.58
CA TYR A 183 9.92 3.72 -8.33
C TYR A 183 10.13 2.29 -8.82
N SER A 184 10.88 2.17 -9.91
CA SER A 184 11.54 0.94 -10.34
C SER A 184 13.01 1.19 -10.65
N VAL A 185 13.68 0.18 -11.19
CA VAL A 185 15.07 0.26 -11.67
C VAL A 185 15.29 1.38 -12.70
N HIS A 186 14.22 1.85 -13.35
CA HIS A 186 14.26 2.89 -14.38
C HIS A 186 13.98 4.30 -13.84
N GLY A 187 13.69 4.44 -12.54
CA GLY A 187 13.36 5.70 -11.90
C GLY A 187 11.91 5.76 -11.45
N ILE A 188 11.29 6.95 -11.48
CA ILE A 188 9.90 7.10 -11.06
C ILE A 188 8.97 6.51 -12.12
N GLU A 189 7.99 5.73 -11.70
CA GLU A 189 6.97 5.14 -12.57
C GLU A 189 5.62 5.83 -12.40
N LYS A 190 5.30 6.19 -11.16
CA LYS A 190 4.01 6.75 -10.79
C LYS A 190 4.16 7.72 -9.64
N GLU A 191 3.45 8.83 -9.73
CA GLU A 191 3.31 9.80 -8.66
C GLU A 191 1.82 10.05 -8.41
N ILE A 192 1.41 10.11 -7.16
CA ILE A 192 0.06 10.44 -6.74
C ILE A 192 0.16 11.57 -5.73
N ARG A 193 -0.53 12.68 -5.96
CA ARG A 193 -0.59 13.82 -5.03
C ARG A 193 -2.03 14.24 -4.80
N GLN A 194 -2.41 14.42 -3.54
CA GLN A 194 -3.69 15.05 -3.19
C GLN A 194 -3.64 16.52 -3.63
N LEU A 195 -4.71 16.96 -4.29
CA LEU A 195 -4.94 18.34 -4.67
C LEU A 195 -5.79 18.99 -3.56
N LEU A 196 -5.27 20.11 -3.04
CA LEU A 196 -5.92 20.93 -2.02
C LEU A 196 -6.99 21.84 -2.62
#